data_AF-A0A9U8DX98-F1
#
_entry.id   AF-A0A9U8DX98-F1
#
_cell.length_a   1.000
_cell.length_b   1.000
_cell.length_c   1.000
_cell.angle_alpha   90.00
_cell.angle_beta   90.00
_cell.angle_gamma   90.00
#
_symmetry.space_group_name_H-M   'P 1'
#
loop_
_entity.id
_entity.type
_entity.pdbx_description
1 polymer ?
#
loop_
_entity_poly.entity_id
_entity_poly.type
_entity_poly.pdbx_seq_one_letter_code
_entity_poly.pdbx_strand_id
1 'polypeptide(L)'
;MAASITFSSLRLLSTSSRLILRNNIIRCLSSTQSGSQLTTDAATERDPFPIFSDKKVQDLLFRITGYDYLKVAGPQKKKISPAVYKLLTDEEMQKDIDEAKERLKFRVQIPPFMNPRKRHLTPLIVDPDLAGFDTSSYVFVDVSFGLKDRQRSVLMRETNGDLRVAPWDVKERMNGIFNPRVGREYMKPKMFEEQFLEKLIVQKKYLYILDRACCQFEPDDPDFIRTTRRVYNAINSMQDFDLLRSTRHFGSLAFYLAWNASIDDLLLDMINRDLLSDAGDLINLYCLIHPSSSCTQELSNVSGKDPDVCIQAYLKTDSKKKSQHELSLQAILDARKAKQKLKTQTN
;
A
#
# COMPACT_ATOMS: atom_id res chain seq x y z
N MET A 1 47.45 -24.91 -40.39
CA MET A 1 46.46 -24.39 -41.37
C MET A 1 45.13 -25.10 -41.12
N ALA A 2 44.04 -24.34 -41.16
CA ALA A 2 42.69 -24.78 -40.89
C ALA A 2 42.14 -25.77 -41.94
N ALA A 3 41.25 -26.66 -41.50
CA ALA A 3 40.03 -27.15 -42.17
C ALA A 3 39.66 -28.53 -41.56
N SER A 4 38.58 -28.58 -40.77
CA SER A 4 37.24 -29.02 -41.22
C SER A 4 37.07 -30.54 -41.09
N ILE A 5 36.43 -30.97 -39.99
CA ILE A 5 35.91 -32.32 -39.82
C ILE A 5 34.39 -32.24 -39.84
N THR A 6 33.81 -32.78 -40.89
CA THR A 6 32.39 -33.08 -41.05
C THR A 6 32.05 -34.31 -40.21
N PHE A 7 31.04 -34.21 -39.34
CA PHE A 7 30.45 -35.37 -38.70
C PHE A 7 29.14 -35.76 -39.39
N SER A 8 29.15 -36.99 -39.87
CA SER A 8 28.08 -37.71 -40.51
C SER A 8 27.04 -38.21 -39.53
N SER A 9 25.84 -38.39 -40.08
CA SER A 9 24.60 -38.80 -39.45
C SER A 9 24.64 -40.16 -38.75
N LEU A 10 23.94 -40.27 -37.63
CA LEU A 10 23.35 -41.52 -37.15
C LEU A 10 21.87 -41.29 -36.80
N ARG A 11 21.01 -42.04 -37.48
CA ARG A 11 19.57 -42.20 -37.19
C ARG A 11 19.37 -43.35 -36.20
N LEU A 12 18.12 -43.41 -35.69
CA LEU A 12 17.43 -44.51 -35.00
C LEU A 12 17.51 -44.39 -33.46
N LEU A 13 16.45 -44.52 -32.65
CA LEU A 13 15.17 -45.21 -32.82
C LEU A 13 13.99 -44.48 -32.16
N SER A 14 12.82 -44.79 -32.71
CA SER A 14 11.48 -44.65 -32.16
C SER A 14 11.27 -45.44 -30.87
N THR A 15 10.66 -44.82 -29.86
CA THR A 15 9.85 -45.52 -28.86
C THR A 15 8.59 -44.72 -28.57
N SER A 16 7.47 -45.28 -29.01
CA SER A 16 6.12 -44.87 -28.65
C SER A 16 5.83 -45.24 -27.20
N SER A 17 5.41 -44.25 -26.40
CA SER A 17 4.85 -44.50 -25.07
C SER A 17 3.55 -43.72 -24.95
N ARG A 18 2.48 -44.49 -24.72
CA ARG A 18 1.07 -44.11 -24.76
C ARG A 18 0.74 -43.11 -23.65
N LEU A 19 0.15 -41.98 -24.01
CA LEU A 19 -0.53 -41.08 -23.08
C LEU A 19 -1.83 -41.74 -22.61
N ILE A 20 -1.81 -42.27 -21.39
CA ILE A 20 -3.02 -42.70 -20.70
C ILE A 20 -3.71 -41.45 -20.14
N LEU A 21 -4.77 -41.02 -20.82
CA LEU A 21 -5.77 -40.10 -20.29
C LEU A 21 -6.48 -40.77 -19.11
N ARG A 22 -6.06 -40.46 -17.89
CA ARG A 22 -6.87 -40.70 -16.70
C ARG A 22 -7.81 -39.51 -16.49
N ASN A 23 -9.05 -39.70 -16.94
CA ASN A 23 -10.21 -38.91 -16.51
C ASN A 23 -10.40 -39.07 -15.00
N ASN A 24 -9.91 -38.12 -14.22
CA ASN A 24 -10.37 -37.91 -12.86
C ASN A 24 -11.44 -36.82 -12.90
N ILE A 25 -12.69 -37.26 -13.00
CA ILE A 25 -13.89 -36.46 -12.78
C ILE A 25 -13.91 -36.11 -11.28
N ILE A 26 -13.33 -34.97 -10.92
CA ILE A 26 -13.54 -34.37 -9.60
C ILE A 26 -14.89 -33.65 -9.69
N ARG A 27 -15.93 -34.31 -9.16
CA ARG A 27 -17.24 -33.69 -8.90
C ARG A 27 -17.09 -32.70 -7.75
N CYS A 28 -16.75 -31.45 -8.08
CA CYS A 28 -16.96 -30.34 -7.15
C CYS A 28 -18.45 -30.00 -7.16
N LEU A 29 -19.14 -30.38 -6.08
CA LEU A 29 -20.47 -29.88 -5.75
C LEU A 29 -20.37 -28.36 -5.56
N SER A 30 -20.86 -27.62 -6.55
CA SER A 30 -21.07 -26.18 -6.45
C SER A 30 -22.22 -25.91 -5.49
N SER A 31 -21.91 -25.68 -4.22
CA SER A 31 -22.84 -24.98 -3.34
C SER A 31 -22.91 -23.53 -3.80
N THR A 32 -24.01 -23.17 -4.42
CA THR A 32 -24.43 -21.78 -4.63
C THR A 32 -24.55 -21.09 -3.28
N GLN A 33 -23.52 -20.36 -2.88
CA GLN A 33 -23.66 -19.26 -1.92
C GLN A 33 -23.43 -17.97 -2.69
N SER A 34 -24.57 -17.38 -3.05
CA SER A 34 -24.85 -15.94 -3.00
C SER A 34 -23.63 -15.04 -3.10
N GLY A 35 -23.41 -14.52 -4.31
CA GLY A 35 -22.50 -13.40 -4.53
C GLY A 35 -22.83 -12.28 -3.56
N SER A 36 -21.85 -11.91 -2.74
CA SER A 36 -21.86 -10.65 -2.03
C SER A 36 -21.88 -9.56 -3.10
N GLN A 37 -23.07 -9.01 -3.31
CA GLN A 37 -23.26 -7.77 -4.04
C GLN A 37 -22.23 -6.78 -3.50
N LEU A 38 -21.40 -6.25 -4.41
CA LEU A 38 -20.75 -4.97 -4.22
C LEU A 38 -21.87 -4.00 -3.85
N THR A 39 -22.03 -3.71 -2.57
CA THR A 39 -22.93 -2.65 -2.15
C THR A 39 -22.29 -1.35 -2.62
N THR A 40 -22.79 -0.87 -3.75
CA THR A 40 -22.72 0.53 -4.11
C THR A 40 -23.61 1.28 -3.13
N ASP A 41 -23.19 1.38 -1.88
CA ASP A 41 -23.84 2.23 -0.91
C ASP A 41 -23.33 3.65 -1.15
N ALA A 42 -24.10 4.39 -1.93
CA ALA A 42 -24.03 5.84 -2.07
C ALA A 42 -24.47 6.55 -0.76
N ALA A 43 -23.90 6.13 0.37
CA ALA A 43 -23.95 6.84 1.62
C ALA A 43 -22.78 7.83 1.61
N THR A 44 -23.07 9.09 1.24
CA THR A 44 -22.21 10.28 1.40
C THR A 44 -20.71 9.94 1.45
N GLU A 45 -20.13 9.60 0.30
CA GLU A 45 -18.78 9.04 0.17
C GLU A 45 -17.75 10.04 0.75
N ARG A 46 -17.50 9.92 2.06
CA ARG A 46 -16.62 10.81 2.80
C ARG A 46 -15.23 10.71 2.18
N ASP A 47 -14.72 11.82 1.66
CA ASP A 47 -13.39 11.85 1.08
C ASP A 47 -12.35 11.69 2.20
N PRO A 48 -11.50 10.64 2.17
CA PRO A 48 -10.46 10.47 3.17
C PRO A 48 -9.29 11.42 2.96
N PHE A 49 -9.10 11.99 1.77
CA PHE A 49 -7.89 12.74 1.43
C PHE A 49 -7.70 14.04 2.23
N PRO A 50 -8.74 14.86 2.50
CA PRO A 50 -8.60 16.04 3.35
C PRO A 50 -8.11 15.67 4.75
N ILE A 51 -8.71 14.64 5.36
CA ILE A 51 -8.36 14.16 6.71
C ILE A 51 -6.95 13.59 6.72
N PHE A 52 -6.59 12.82 5.69
CA PHE A 52 -5.25 12.29 5.55
C PHE A 52 -4.21 13.42 5.44
N SER A 53 -4.51 14.49 4.70
CA SER A 53 -3.59 15.59 4.45
C SER A 53 -3.40 16.54 5.64
N ASP A 54 -4.24 16.43 6.68
CA ASP A 54 -4.14 17.24 7.87
C ASP A 54 -2.80 17.04 8.58
N LYS A 55 -2.13 18.14 8.96
CA LYS A 55 -0.80 18.10 9.61
C LYS A 55 -0.80 17.25 10.88
N LYS A 56 -1.84 17.39 11.72
CA LYS A 56 -1.99 16.61 12.96
C LYS A 56 -2.06 15.11 12.70
N VAL A 57 -2.74 14.71 11.62
CA VAL A 57 -2.87 13.31 11.21
C VAL A 57 -1.54 12.80 10.67
N GLN A 58 -0.85 13.58 9.84
CA GLN A 58 0.49 13.22 9.34
C GLN A 58 1.51 13.06 10.48
N ASP A 59 1.48 13.94 11.48
CA ASP A 59 2.36 13.85 12.66
C ASP A 59 2.08 12.60 13.49
N LEU A 60 0.80 12.23 13.67
CA LEU A 60 0.39 10.98 14.31
C LEU A 60 0.88 9.75 13.52
N LEU A 61 0.65 9.74 12.21
CA LEU A 61 1.06 8.65 11.33
C LEU A 61 2.57 8.48 11.29
N PHE A 62 3.32 9.58 11.32
CA PHE A 62 4.78 9.55 11.40
C PHE A 62 5.26 8.94 12.73
N ARG A 63 4.67 9.33 13.86
CA ARG A 63 4.98 8.74 15.18
C ARG A 63 4.66 7.25 15.24
N ILE A 64 3.45 6.86 14.83
CA ILE A 64 2.98 5.47 14.76
C ILE A 64 3.89 4.59 13.89
N THR A 65 4.41 5.13 12.78
CA THR A 65 5.31 4.40 11.87
C THR A 65 6.63 4.00 12.53
N GLY A 66 7.08 4.80 13.50
CA GLY A 66 8.41 4.70 14.08
C GLY A 66 9.51 4.99 13.05
N TYR A 67 10.72 5.27 13.53
CA TYR A 67 11.83 5.61 12.67
C TYR A 67 13.10 4.85 13.05
N ASP A 68 13.24 3.65 12.49
CA ASP A 68 14.50 2.91 12.48
C ASP A 68 15.32 3.27 11.24
N TYR A 69 16.30 4.15 11.42
CA TYR A 69 17.15 4.62 10.33
C TYR A 69 17.99 3.50 9.69
N LEU A 70 18.35 2.43 10.43
CA LEU A 70 19.10 1.31 9.88
C LEU A 70 18.23 0.50 8.91
N LYS A 71 16.96 0.26 9.29
CA LYS A 71 15.99 -0.42 8.42
C LYS A 71 15.68 0.41 7.18
N VAL A 72 15.49 1.72 7.32
CA VAL A 72 15.21 2.63 6.19
C VAL A 72 16.41 2.76 5.25
N ALA A 73 17.63 2.77 5.79
CA ALA A 73 18.89 2.82 5.03
C ALA A 73 19.28 1.47 4.42
N GLY A 74 18.52 0.40 4.68
CA GLY A 74 18.86 -0.98 4.34
C GLY A 74 19.27 -1.20 2.87
N PRO A 75 19.96 -2.32 2.59
CA PRO A 75 20.61 -2.57 1.31
C PRO A 75 19.64 -2.49 0.14
N GLN A 76 20.06 -1.84 -0.94
CA GLN A 76 19.26 -1.66 -2.14
C GLN A 76 19.82 -2.47 -3.29
N LYS A 77 18.92 -3.04 -4.10
CA LYS A 77 19.29 -3.67 -5.37
C LYS A 77 19.65 -2.58 -6.37
N LYS A 78 20.90 -2.11 -6.29
CA LYS A 78 21.50 -1.13 -7.20
C LYS A 78 22.84 -1.68 -7.70
N LYS A 79 23.36 -1.12 -8.79
CA LYS A 79 24.73 -1.41 -9.22
C LYS A 79 25.66 -0.98 -8.07
N ILE A 80 26.44 -1.91 -7.55
CA ILE A 80 27.32 -1.67 -6.42
C ILE A 80 28.55 -0.93 -6.95
N SER A 81 28.80 0.26 -6.41
CA SER A 81 30.07 0.99 -6.58
C SER A 81 31.00 0.64 -5.42
N PRO A 82 32.33 0.75 -5.59
CA PRO A 82 33.27 0.59 -4.49
C PRO A 82 32.95 1.56 -3.35
N ALA A 83 33.12 1.10 -2.11
CA ALA A 83 32.91 1.92 -0.93
C ALA A 83 33.98 3.01 -0.81
N VAL A 84 33.56 4.22 -0.44
CA VAL A 84 34.46 5.35 -0.17
C VAL A 84 34.63 5.46 1.34
N TYR A 85 35.86 5.28 1.82
CA TYR A 85 36.20 5.45 3.23
C TYR A 85 36.65 6.89 3.48
N LYS A 86 36.21 7.47 4.60
CA LYS A 86 36.59 8.81 5.06
C LYS A 86 37.09 8.71 6.50
N LEU A 87 38.10 9.49 6.83
CA LEU A 87 38.54 9.69 8.22
C LEU A 87 37.81 10.92 8.74
N LEU A 88 37.05 10.75 9.82
CA LEU A 88 36.21 11.80 10.39
C LEU A 88 36.52 11.93 11.89
N THR A 89 36.41 13.15 12.40
CA THR A 89 36.29 13.40 13.85
C THR A 89 34.89 13.01 14.35
N ASP A 90 34.73 12.86 15.67
CA ASP A 90 33.43 12.50 16.25
C ASP A 90 32.33 13.53 15.94
N GLU A 91 32.69 14.82 15.92
CA GLU A 91 31.75 15.90 15.57
C GLU A 91 31.32 15.83 14.10
N GLU A 92 32.24 15.54 13.19
CA GLU A 92 31.95 15.36 11.77
C GLU A 92 31.11 14.10 11.52
N MET A 93 31.42 13.00 12.22
CA MET A 93 30.64 11.77 12.15
C MET A 93 29.19 12.01 12.58
N GLN A 94 28.98 12.73 13.69
CA GLN A 94 27.64 13.03 14.17
C GLN A 94 26.86 13.91 13.17
N LYS A 95 27.51 14.92 12.59
CA LYS A 95 26.92 15.76 11.52
C LYS A 95 26.53 14.93 10.30
N ASP A 96 27.41 14.05 9.82
CA ASP A 96 27.14 13.17 8.68
C ASP A 96 25.96 12.23 8.97
N ILE A 97 25.86 11.70 10.19
CA ILE A 97 24.74 10.88 10.64
C ILE A 97 23.44 11.68 10.63
N ASP A 98 23.44 12.90 11.15
CA ASP A 98 22.24 13.72 11.25
C ASP A 98 21.77 14.21 9.86
N GLU A 99 22.69 14.57 8.97
CA GLU A 99 22.37 14.82 7.56
C GLU A 99 21.80 13.58 6.87
N ALA A 100 22.35 12.40 7.13
CA ALA A 100 21.83 11.15 6.59
C ALA A 100 20.41 10.88 7.10
N LYS A 101 20.12 11.15 8.38
CA LYS A 101 18.77 11.03 8.94
C LYS A 101 17.79 11.99 8.24
N GLU A 102 18.16 13.23 8.01
CA GLU A 102 17.29 14.18 7.28
C GLU A 102 17.00 13.71 5.85
N ARG A 103 18.02 13.19 5.13
CA ARG A 103 17.82 12.63 3.78
C ARG A 103 16.90 11.41 3.80
N LEU A 104 17.00 10.56 4.81
CA LEU A 104 16.20 9.35 4.96
C LEU A 104 14.73 9.65 5.32
N LYS A 105 14.41 10.80 5.95
CA LYS A 105 13.02 11.20 6.20
C LYS A 105 12.21 11.32 4.89
N PHE A 106 12.80 11.86 3.83
CA PHE A 106 12.14 11.93 2.51
C PHE A 106 11.77 10.54 1.96
N ARG A 107 12.51 9.50 2.36
CA ARG A 107 12.26 8.13 1.95
C ARG A 107 11.06 7.49 2.65
N VAL A 108 10.74 7.96 3.87
CA VAL A 108 9.61 7.49 4.67
C VAL A 108 8.33 8.28 4.35
N GLN A 109 8.34 9.15 3.33
CA GLN A 109 7.16 9.90 2.93
C GLN A 109 5.98 8.98 2.58
N ILE A 110 4.92 9.09 3.36
CA ILE A 110 3.75 8.23 3.30
C ILE A 110 2.99 8.48 1.97
N PRO A 111 2.66 7.44 1.18
CA PRO A 111 1.82 7.59 0.00
C PRO A 111 0.44 8.15 0.36
N PRO A 112 -0.12 9.06 -0.46
CA PRO A 112 -1.42 9.66 -0.21
C PRO A 112 -2.54 8.61 -0.27
N PHE A 113 -3.53 8.77 0.60
CA PHE A 113 -4.72 7.91 0.66
C PHE A 113 -5.92 8.65 0.05
N MET A 114 -6.49 8.10 -1.03
CA MET A 114 -7.53 8.73 -1.84
C MET A 114 -8.65 7.73 -2.21
N ASN A 115 -9.82 8.25 -2.56
CA ASN A 115 -10.89 7.48 -3.17
C ASN A 115 -10.61 7.18 -4.65
N PRO A 116 -11.20 6.11 -5.22
CA PRO A 116 -11.04 5.80 -6.62
C PRO A 116 -11.62 6.90 -7.49
N ARG A 117 -10.85 7.35 -8.47
CA ARG A 117 -11.31 8.35 -9.44
C ARG A 117 -12.49 7.83 -10.27
N LYS A 118 -13.43 8.72 -10.59
CA LYS A 118 -14.60 8.43 -11.43
C LYS A 118 -14.23 8.47 -12.90
N ARG A 119 -14.85 7.62 -13.71
CA ARG A 119 -14.67 7.62 -15.17
C ARG A 119 -15.35 8.85 -15.78
N HIS A 120 -14.64 9.52 -16.68
CA HIS A 120 -15.23 10.57 -17.51
C HIS A 120 -15.86 9.90 -18.74
N LEU A 121 -17.19 9.91 -18.82
CA LEU A 121 -17.93 9.31 -19.94
C LEU A 121 -18.62 10.36 -20.81
N THR A 122 -18.66 11.62 -20.37
CA THR A 122 -19.40 12.68 -21.05
C THR A 122 -18.67 13.12 -22.32
N PRO A 123 -19.32 13.08 -23.50
CA PRO A 123 -18.76 13.62 -24.73
C PRO A 123 -18.68 15.15 -24.66
N LEU A 124 -17.64 15.71 -25.27
CA LEU A 124 -17.48 17.16 -25.44
C LEU A 124 -18.28 17.65 -26.66
N ILE A 125 -18.21 16.89 -27.75
CA ILE A 125 -18.84 17.21 -29.04
C ILE A 125 -19.38 15.91 -29.64
N VAL A 126 -20.58 15.97 -30.21
CA VAL A 126 -21.25 14.85 -30.90
C VAL A 126 -21.42 15.24 -32.36
N ASP A 127 -20.66 14.60 -33.24
CA ASP A 127 -20.66 14.89 -34.69
C ASP A 127 -21.18 13.67 -35.46
N PRO A 128 -22.50 13.54 -35.69
CA PRO A 128 -23.08 12.34 -36.30
C PRO A 128 -22.63 12.12 -37.75
N ASP A 129 -22.21 13.18 -38.46
CA ASP A 129 -21.73 13.10 -39.84
C ASP A 129 -20.38 12.35 -39.96
N LEU A 130 -19.63 12.27 -38.86
CA LEU A 130 -18.37 11.53 -38.77
C LEU A 130 -18.56 10.09 -38.28
N ALA A 131 -19.80 9.69 -38.00
CA ALA A 131 -20.10 8.32 -37.57
C ALA A 131 -19.78 7.32 -38.69
N GLY A 132 -18.97 6.32 -38.39
CA GLY A 132 -18.56 5.29 -39.35
C GLY A 132 -17.52 5.76 -40.38
N PHE A 133 -16.92 6.94 -40.21
CA PHE A 133 -15.86 7.43 -41.10
C PHE A 133 -14.61 6.52 -41.09
N ASP A 134 -14.26 5.98 -39.92
CA ASP A 134 -13.14 5.05 -39.77
C ASP A 134 -13.50 3.89 -38.82
N THR A 135 -12.71 2.83 -38.91
CA THR A 135 -12.81 1.59 -38.11
C THR A 135 -12.20 1.72 -36.72
N SER A 136 -11.30 2.70 -36.51
CA SER A 136 -10.53 2.84 -35.28
C SER A 136 -10.72 4.20 -34.62
N SER A 137 -10.57 4.26 -33.30
CA SER A 137 -10.62 5.52 -32.55
C SER A 137 -9.30 6.27 -32.62
N TYR A 138 -9.35 7.58 -32.82
CA TYR A 138 -8.17 8.45 -32.78
C TYR A 138 -7.96 9.01 -31.38
N VAL A 139 -6.71 9.09 -30.94
CA VAL A 139 -6.35 9.69 -29.65
C VAL A 139 -5.41 10.86 -29.88
N PHE A 140 -5.84 12.05 -29.48
CA PHE A 140 -5.07 13.28 -29.56
C PHE A 140 -4.46 13.58 -28.19
N VAL A 141 -3.16 13.84 -28.15
CA VAL A 141 -2.41 14.03 -26.91
C VAL A 141 -1.63 15.33 -26.99
N ASP A 142 -1.77 16.16 -25.95
CA ASP A 142 -0.91 17.34 -25.80
C ASP A 142 0.46 16.96 -25.21
N VAL A 143 1.49 17.10 -26.04
CA VAL A 143 2.89 16.80 -25.73
C VAL A 143 3.70 18.04 -25.29
N SER A 144 3.04 19.16 -24.97
CA SER A 144 3.69 20.39 -24.52
C SER A 144 4.60 20.17 -23.31
N PHE A 145 5.83 20.71 -23.35
CA PHE A 145 6.77 20.58 -22.25
C PHE A 145 6.36 21.44 -21.03
N GLY A 146 6.71 21.00 -19.81
CA GLY A 146 6.43 21.74 -18.58
C GLY A 146 5.03 21.54 -17.96
N LEU A 147 4.09 20.93 -18.68
CA LEU A 147 2.77 20.58 -18.12
C LEU A 147 2.82 19.30 -17.29
N LYS A 148 2.09 19.29 -16.17
CA LYS A 148 1.89 18.08 -15.34
C LYS A 148 0.93 17.11 -16.02
N ASP A 149 1.14 15.82 -15.83
CA ASP A 149 0.34 14.76 -16.47
C ASP A 149 -1.18 14.86 -16.26
N ARG A 150 -1.62 15.37 -15.09
CA ARG A 150 -3.04 15.61 -14.84
C ARG A 150 -3.62 16.77 -15.63
N GLN A 151 -2.83 17.83 -15.84
CA GLN A 151 -3.23 19.05 -16.56
C GLN A 151 -3.23 18.85 -18.09
N ARG A 152 -2.52 17.84 -18.60
CA ARG A 152 -2.48 17.51 -20.03
C ARG A 152 -3.86 17.09 -20.55
N SER A 153 -4.22 17.65 -21.71
CA SER A 153 -5.41 17.24 -22.45
C SER A 153 -5.09 15.98 -23.26
N VAL A 154 -5.97 14.97 -23.09
CA VAL A 154 -5.97 13.78 -23.93
C VAL A 154 -7.40 13.60 -24.39
N LEU A 155 -7.61 13.69 -25.69
CA LEU A 155 -8.92 13.58 -26.32
C LEU A 155 -8.98 12.29 -27.13
N MET A 156 -10.17 11.73 -27.24
CA MET A 156 -10.43 10.54 -28.02
C MET A 156 -11.62 10.80 -28.93
N ARG A 157 -11.43 10.60 -30.24
CA ARG A 157 -12.50 10.59 -31.23
C ARG A 157 -12.91 9.13 -31.47
N GLU A 158 -14.15 8.82 -31.14
CA GLU A 158 -14.71 7.49 -31.32
C GLU A 158 -15.24 7.29 -32.74
N THR A 159 -15.46 6.03 -33.12
CA THR A 159 -16.02 5.65 -34.42
C THR A 159 -17.45 6.15 -34.61
N ASN A 160 -18.16 6.47 -33.52
CA ASN A 160 -19.52 7.03 -33.55
C ASN A 160 -19.53 8.54 -33.90
N GLY A 161 -18.36 9.16 -34.08
CA GLY A 161 -18.24 10.59 -34.34
C GLY A 161 -18.06 11.44 -33.08
N ASP A 162 -18.16 10.87 -31.87
CA ASP A 162 -18.03 11.63 -30.61
C ASP A 162 -16.59 12.03 -30.29
N LEU A 163 -16.35 13.29 -29.95
CA LEU A 163 -15.13 13.76 -29.31
C LEU A 163 -15.32 13.79 -27.80
N ARG A 164 -14.49 13.07 -27.06
CA ARG A 164 -14.53 13.08 -25.59
C ARG A 164 -13.15 13.20 -24.97
N VAL A 165 -13.11 13.55 -23.69
CA VAL A 165 -11.90 13.38 -22.88
C VAL A 165 -11.61 11.89 -22.80
N ALA A 166 -10.38 11.50 -23.08
CA ALA A 166 -10.00 10.09 -23.07
C ALA A 166 -10.22 9.48 -21.67
N PRO A 167 -10.70 8.23 -21.59
CA PRO A 167 -10.82 7.54 -20.32
C PRO A 167 -9.44 7.43 -19.66
N TRP A 168 -9.43 7.36 -18.32
CA TRP A 168 -8.21 7.37 -17.52
C TRP A 168 -7.17 6.35 -17.97
N ASP A 169 -7.59 5.12 -18.27
CA ASP A 169 -6.71 4.04 -18.74
C ASP A 169 -5.96 4.44 -20.03
N VAL A 170 -6.65 5.12 -20.96
CA VAL A 170 -6.05 5.60 -22.21
C VAL A 170 -5.17 6.82 -21.95
N LYS A 171 -5.65 7.78 -21.13
CA LYS A 171 -4.88 8.98 -20.77
C LYS A 171 -3.54 8.63 -20.13
N GLU A 172 -3.54 7.74 -19.15
CA GLU A 172 -2.31 7.32 -18.47
C GLU A 172 -1.37 6.54 -19.39
N ARG A 173 -1.93 5.67 -20.22
CA ARG A 173 -1.16 4.90 -21.19
C ARG A 173 -0.48 5.82 -22.20
N MET A 174 -1.19 6.82 -22.71
CA MET A 174 -0.61 7.82 -23.62
C MET A 174 0.42 8.69 -22.92
N ASN A 175 0.12 9.19 -21.72
CA ASN A 175 1.09 9.92 -20.92
C ASN A 175 2.36 9.09 -20.67
N GLY A 176 2.25 7.79 -20.43
CA GLY A 176 3.40 6.89 -20.26
C GLY A 176 4.24 6.69 -21.52
N ILE A 177 3.64 6.77 -22.72
CA ILE A 177 4.37 6.72 -24.00
C ILE A 177 5.14 8.02 -24.22
N PHE A 178 4.47 9.16 -24.11
CA PHE A 178 5.06 10.46 -24.45
C PHE A 178 5.93 11.04 -23.33
N ASN A 179 5.62 10.72 -22.07
CA ASN A 179 6.36 11.15 -20.87
C ASN A 179 6.73 9.93 -20.00
N PRO A 180 7.71 9.11 -20.43
CA PRO A 180 8.06 7.88 -19.73
C PRO A 180 8.63 8.18 -18.33
N ARG A 181 8.14 7.44 -17.33
CA ARG A 181 8.63 7.49 -15.94
C ARG A 181 9.42 6.24 -15.61
N VAL A 182 10.54 6.40 -14.91
CA VAL A 182 11.40 5.28 -14.50
C VAL A 182 10.60 4.29 -13.64
N GLY A 183 10.62 3.03 -14.04
CA GLY A 183 9.95 1.95 -13.33
C GLY A 183 8.46 1.76 -13.65
N ARG A 184 7.81 2.68 -14.37
CA ARG A 184 6.43 2.49 -14.84
C ARG A 184 6.44 1.73 -16.16
N GLU A 185 5.74 0.61 -16.21
CA GLU A 185 5.59 -0.19 -17.43
C GLU A 185 4.35 0.27 -18.23
N TYR A 186 4.43 0.14 -19.55
CA TYR A 186 3.33 0.47 -20.45
C TYR A 186 2.12 -0.45 -20.24
N MET A 187 2.37 -1.76 -20.18
CA MET A 187 1.35 -2.75 -19.83
C MET A 187 1.34 -2.95 -18.33
N LYS A 188 0.15 -3.16 -17.76
CA LYS A 188 0.01 -3.55 -16.36
C LYS A 188 0.80 -4.85 -16.11
N PRO A 189 1.73 -4.89 -15.16
CA PRO A 189 2.46 -6.09 -14.82
C PRO A 189 1.52 -7.21 -14.31
N LYS A 190 1.73 -8.44 -14.77
CA LYS A 190 0.92 -9.61 -14.39
C LYS A 190 0.88 -9.89 -12.89
N MET A 191 1.88 -9.42 -12.14
CA MET A 191 1.91 -9.56 -10.67
C MET A 191 0.73 -8.89 -9.94
N PHE A 192 0.05 -7.93 -10.58
CA PHE A 192 -1.14 -7.27 -10.03
C PHE A 192 -2.45 -7.99 -10.38
N GLU A 193 -2.40 -9.05 -11.19
CA GLU A 193 -3.53 -9.96 -11.37
C GLU A 193 -3.70 -10.81 -10.11
N GLU A 194 -4.95 -11.12 -9.77
CA GLU A 194 -5.32 -11.70 -8.48
C GLU A 194 -4.56 -12.99 -8.14
N GLN A 195 -4.43 -13.90 -9.11
CA GLN A 195 -3.74 -15.18 -8.93
C GLN A 195 -2.26 -15.04 -8.57
N PHE A 196 -1.57 -14.05 -9.16
CA PHE A 196 -0.15 -13.83 -8.90
C PHE A 196 0.06 -12.97 -7.66
N LEU A 197 -0.84 -12.03 -7.42
CA LEU A 197 -0.84 -11.19 -6.23
C LEU A 197 -0.96 -12.04 -4.96
N GLU A 198 -1.88 -13.01 -4.94
CA GLU A 198 -2.07 -13.91 -3.80
C GLU A 198 -0.82 -14.75 -3.53
N LYS A 199 -0.14 -15.25 -4.57
CA LYS A 199 1.13 -15.98 -4.41
C LYS A 199 2.20 -15.12 -3.74
N LEU A 200 2.28 -13.83 -4.08
CA LEU A 200 3.25 -12.90 -3.48
C LEU A 200 2.88 -12.54 -2.03
N ILE A 201 1.59 -12.45 -1.73
CA ILE A 201 1.06 -12.24 -0.38
C ILE A 201 1.42 -13.43 0.52
N VAL A 202 1.20 -14.67 0.06
CA VAL A 202 1.58 -15.89 0.81
C VAL A 202 3.08 -15.94 1.06
N GLN A 203 3.90 -15.43 0.13
CA GLN A 203 5.35 -15.30 0.30
C GLN A 203 5.77 -14.13 1.21
N LYS A 204 4.82 -13.41 1.82
CA LYS A 204 5.04 -12.23 2.67
C LYS A 204 5.85 -11.11 2.00
N LYS A 205 5.77 -10.98 0.66
CA LYS A 205 6.48 -9.95 -0.12
C LYS A 205 5.71 -8.63 -0.17
N TYR A 206 5.16 -8.18 0.95
CA TYR A 206 4.26 -7.03 1.02
C TYR A 206 4.91 -5.73 0.54
N LEU A 207 6.10 -5.43 1.08
CA LEU A 207 6.84 -4.21 0.75
C LEU A 207 7.13 -4.11 -0.76
N TYR A 208 7.50 -5.22 -1.39
CA TYR A 208 7.75 -5.28 -2.83
C TYR A 208 6.50 -4.96 -3.65
N ILE A 209 5.34 -5.51 -3.25
CA ILE A 209 4.06 -5.25 -3.94
C ILE A 209 3.71 -3.76 -3.83
N LEU A 210 3.77 -3.20 -2.62
CA LEU A 210 3.39 -1.81 -2.35
C LEU A 210 4.34 -0.81 -3.04
N ASP A 211 5.65 -1.06 -2.99
CA ASP A 211 6.64 -0.24 -3.72
C ASP A 211 6.41 -0.30 -5.23
N ARG A 212 6.16 -1.50 -5.78
CA ARG A 212 5.85 -1.65 -7.21
C ARG A 212 4.55 -0.92 -7.57
N ALA A 213 3.53 -0.99 -6.72
CA ALA A 213 2.24 -0.33 -6.94
C ALA A 213 2.41 1.19 -7.01
N CYS A 214 3.19 1.80 -6.11
CA CYS A 214 3.48 3.23 -6.13
C CYS A 214 4.25 3.68 -7.38
N CYS A 215 5.07 2.80 -7.99
CA CYS A 215 5.74 3.11 -9.25
C CYS A 215 4.82 2.96 -10.47
N GLN A 216 3.89 2.00 -10.44
CA GLN A 216 3.09 1.61 -11.60
C GLN A 216 1.83 2.46 -11.77
N PHE A 217 1.14 2.77 -10.67
CA PHE A 217 -0.19 3.37 -10.67
C PHE A 217 -0.21 4.73 -9.98
N GLU A 218 -1.22 5.54 -10.29
CA GLU A 218 -1.55 6.74 -9.51
C GLU A 218 -2.31 6.37 -8.22
N PRO A 219 -2.25 7.19 -7.16
CA PRO A 219 -2.85 6.86 -5.86
C PRO A 219 -4.38 6.78 -5.85
N ASP A 220 -5.06 7.43 -6.79
CA ASP A 220 -6.51 7.40 -7.00
C ASP A 220 -6.93 6.35 -8.05
N ASP A 221 -5.99 5.59 -8.59
CA ASP A 221 -6.28 4.53 -9.56
C ASP A 221 -6.99 3.35 -8.86
N PRO A 222 -8.06 2.79 -9.45
CA PRO A 222 -8.78 1.66 -8.85
C PRO A 222 -7.91 0.41 -8.67
N ASP A 223 -6.93 0.14 -9.55
CA ASP A 223 -6.02 -1.00 -9.41
C ASP A 223 -5.03 -0.77 -8.24
N PHE A 224 -4.57 0.47 -8.02
CA PHE A 224 -3.74 0.83 -6.86
C PHE A 224 -4.49 0.58 -5.55
N ILE A 225 -5.71 1.11 -5.47
CA ILE A 225 -6.56 1.00 -4.29
C ILE A 225 -6.93 -0.47 -4.02
N ARG A 226 -7.29 -1.24 -5.06
CA ARG A 226 -7.56 -2.68 -4.93
C ARG A 226 -6.33 -3.42 -4.37
N THR A 227 -5.16 -3.17 -4.93
CA THR A 227 -3.92 -3.86 -4.55
C THR A 227 -3.52 -3.55 -3.11
N THR A 228 -3.52 -2.27 -2.73
CA THR A 228 -3.15 -1.83 -1.37
C THR A 228 -4.14 -2.38 -0.34
N ARG A 229 -5.46 -2.27 -0.58
CA ARG A 229 -6.48 -2.86 0.30
C ARG A 229 -6.29 -4.37 0.50
N ARG A 230 -6.02 -5.12 -0.58
CA ARG A 230 -5.80 -6.57 -0.49
C ARG A 230 -4.59 -6.90 0.36
N VAL A 231 -3.48 -6.18 0.18
CA VAL A 231 -2.25 -6.35 0.98
C VAL A 231 -2.49 -5.99 2.45
N TYR A 232 -3.15 -4.85 2.73
CA TYR A 232 -3.44 -4.43 4.11
C TYR A 232 -4.34 -5.41 4.84
N ASN A 233 -5.38 -5.94 4.18
CA ASN A 233 -6.24 -6.96 4.77
C ASN A 233 -5.49 -8.27 5.05
N ALA A 234 -4.56 -8.66 4.17
CA ALA A 234 -3.74 -9.84 4.39
C ALA A 234 -2.79 -9.65 5.59
N ILE A 235 -2.15 -8.48 5.70
CA ILE A 235 -1.28 -8.14 6.85
C ILE A 235 -2.07 -8.14 8.14
N ASN A 236 -3.26 -7.53 8.15
CA ASN A 236 -4.12 -7.51 9.34
C ASN A 236 -4.54 -8.92 9.77
N SER A 237 -4.90 -9.77 8.81
CA SER A 237 -5.32 -11.15 9.08
C SER A 237 -4.18 -12.05 9.56
N MET A 238 -2.97 -11.86 9.02
CA MET A 238 -1.77 -12.63 9.41
C MET A 238 -1.00 -12.00 10.59
N GLN A 239 -1.38 -10.80 11.02
CA GLN A 239 -0.71 -9.99 12.05
C GLN A 239 0.79 -9.72 11.77
N ASP A 240 1.17 -9.62 10.49
CA ASP A 240 2.55 -9.42 10.04
C ASP A 240 2.97 -7.91 10.02
N PHE A 241 2.58 -7.13 11.02
CA PHE A 241 2.77 -5.66 11.04
C PHE A 241 4.25 -5.23 11.03
N ASP A 242 5.12 -6.03 11.65
CA ASP A 242 6.56 -5.77 11.77
C ASP A 242 7.26 -5.58 10.42
N LEU A 243 6.80 -6.30 9.38
CA LEU A 243 7.39 -6.25 8.04
C LEU A 243 7.25 -4.87 7.39
N LEU A 244 6.19 -4.12 7.73
CA LEU A 244 5.99 -2.75 7.25
C LEU A 244 6.42 -1.68 8.24
N ARG A 245 6.77 -2.02 9.49
CA ARG A 245 7.19 -1.02 10.48
C ARG A 245 8.44 -0.27 10.02
N SER A 246 8.51 1.04 10.26
CA SER A 246 9.55 1.93 9.73
C SER A 246 9.70 1.92 8.21
N THR A 247 8.62 1.61 7.48
CA THR A 247 8.53 1.83 6.03
C THR A 247 7.52 2.92 5.72
N ARG A 248 7.62 3.53 4.54
CA ARG A 248 6.68 4.56 4.10
C ARG A 248 5.20 4.12 4.05
N HIS A 249 4.94 2.81 3.98
CA HIS A 249 3.58 2.28 3.83
C HIS A 249 2.88 2.04 5.17
N PHE A 250 3.60 2.06 6.29
CA PHE A 250 2.99 1.78 7.60
C PHE A 250 1.95 2.83 7.97
N GLY A 251 2.23 4.11 7.71
CA GLY A 251 1.27 5.18 7.94
C GLY A 251 -0.02 4.99 7.13
N SER A 252 0.10 4.62 5.85
CA SER A 252 -1.08 4.32 5.01
C SER A 252 -1.85 3.09 5.51
N LEU A 253 -1.16 2.07 6.03
CA LEU A 253 -1.80 0.90 6.67
C LEU A 253 -2.56 1.31 7.94
N ALA A 254 -1.92 2.04 8.85
CA ALA A 254 -2.54 2.50 10.09
C ALA A 254 -3.78 3.37 9.82
N PHE A 255 -3.67 4.29 8.84
CA PHE A 255 -4.79 5.10 8.39
C PHE A 255 -5.92 4.24 7.80
N TYR A 256 -5.60 3.25 6.95
CA TYR A 256 -6.58 2.33 6.39
C TYR A 256 -7.34 1.55 7.46
N LEU A 257 -6.64 1.01 8.47
CA LEU A 257 -7.26 0.25 9.55
C LEU A 257 -8.15 1.14 10.43
N ALA A 258 -7.71 2.36 10.72
CA ALA A 258 -8.49 3.35 11.45
C ALA A 258 -9.73 3.80 10.67
N TRP A 259 -9.59 4.03 9.37
CA TRP A 259 -10.70 4.38 8.48
C TRP A 259 -11.82 3.35 8.48
N ASN A 260 -11.47 2.06 8.48
CA ASN A 260 -12.45 0.96 8.47
C ASN A 260 -12.86 0.46 9.88
N ALA A 261 -12.48 1.17 10.95
CA ALA A 261 -12.76 0.77 12.33
C ALA A 261 -12.31 -0.68 12.65
N SER A 262 -11.08 -1.00 12.23
CA SER A 262 -10.44 -2.32 12.34
C SER A 262 -9.05 -2.22 12.98
N ILE A 263 -8.91 -1.39 14.01
CA ILE A 263 -7.61 -1.12 14.67
C ILE A 263 -7.23 -2.17 15.72
N ASP A 264 -8.16 -3.03 16.15
CA ASP A 264 -7.96 -3.98 17.26
C ASP A 264 -6.67 -4.81 17.12
N ASP A 265 -6.45 -5.43 15.96
CA ASP A 265 -5.29 -6.30 15.73
C ASP A 265 -3.96 -5.53 15.76
N LEU A 266 -3.94 -4.31 15.20
CA LEU A 266 -2.75 -3.46 15.26
C LEU A 266 -2.49 -2.94 16.68
N LEU A 267 -3.55 -2.61 17.42
CA LEU A 267 -3.48 -2.17 18.80
C LEU A 267 -2.91 -3.29 19.68
N LEU A 268 -3.37 -4.52 19.50
CA LEU A 268 -2.85 -5.70 20.20
C LEU A 268 -1.35 -5.92 19.93
N ASP A 269 -0.90 -5.81 18.66
CA ASP A 269 0.52 -5.91 18.31
C ASP A 269 1.36 -4.81 18.99
N MET A 270 0.86 -3.57 19.03
CA MET A 270 1.55 -2.47 19.71
C MET A 270 1.65 -2.67 21.22
N ILE A 271 0.58 -3.14 21.88
CA ILE A 271 0.59 -3.41 23.33
C ILE A 271 1.58 -4.54 23.64
N ASN A 272 1.50 -5.66 22.90
CA ASN A 272 2.40 -6.81 23.09
C ASN A 272 3.90 -6.45 22.94
N ARG A 273 4.22 -5.40 22.18
CA ARG A 273 5.59 -4.92 21.95
C ARG A 273 6.03 -3.81 22.90
N ASP A 274 5.22 -3.49 23.92
CA ASP A 274 5.48 -2.41 24.88
C ASP A 274 5.48 -1.00 24.23
N LEU A 275 4.80 -0.83 23.09
CA LEU A 275 4.70 0.42 22.33
C LEU A 275 3.43 1.19 22.70
N LEU A 276 3.24 1.45 24.00
CA LEU A 276 2.01 2.07 24.51
C LEU A 276 1.80 3.50 23.99
N SER A 277 2.88 4.26 23.76
CA SER A 277 2.78 5.60 23.16
C SER A 277 2.18 5.55 21.76
N ASP A 278 2.67 4.64 20.91
CA ASP A 278 2.16 4.45 19.54
C ASP A 278 0.71 3.97 19.56
N ALA A 279 0.35 3.11 20.52
CA ALA A 279 -1.01 2.64 20.74
C ALA A 279 -1.97 3.79 21.11
N GLY A 280 -1.54 4.70 21.99
CA GLY A 280 -2.29 5.92 22.31
C GLY A 280 -2.45 6.84 21.10
N ASP A 281 -1.39 7.02 20.31
CA ASP A 281 -1.44 7.80 19.07
C ASP A 281 -2.39 7.17 18.02
N LEU A 282 -2.45 5.84 17.92
CA LEU A 282 -3.39 5.13 17.05
C LEU A 282 -4.85 5.36 17.46
N ILE A 283 -5.13 5.38 18.76
CA ILE A 283 -6.48 5.67 19.27
C ILE A 283 -6.82 7.15 19.02
N ASN A 284 -5.88 8.06 19.24
CA ASN A 284 -6.08 9.47 18.90
C ASN A 284 -6.39 9.66 17.41
N LEU A 285 -5.69 8.94 16.52
CA LEU A 285 -5.97 8.92 15.09
C LEU A 285 -7.38 8.39 14.81
N TYR A 286 -7.80 7.30 15.46
CA TYR A 286 -9.15 6.75 15.34
C TYR A 286 -10.22 7.76 15.77
N CYS A 287 -10.02 8.46 16.89
CA CYS A 287 -10.95 9.48 17.37
C CYS A 287 -11.07 10.66 16.39
N LEU A 288 -9.96 11.09 15.77
CA LEU A 288 -9.98 12.13 14.73
C LEU A 288 -10.74 11.69 13.48
N ILE A 289 -10.59 10.42 13.09
CA ILE A 289 -11.31 9.87 11.93
C ILE A 289 -12.78 9.64 12.28
N HIS A 290 -13.14 9.26 13.50
CA HIS A 290 -14.53 8.98 13.90
C HIS A 290 -15.01 9.92 15.02
N PRO A 291 -15.37 11.19 14.72
CA PRO A 291 -15.84 12.15 15.72
C PRO A 291 -17.09 11.71 16.49
N SER A 292 -17.95 10.91 15.86
CA SER A 292 -19.21 10.43 16.45
C SER A 292 -19.05 9.18 17.32
N SER A 293 -17.84 8.64 17.46
CA SER A 293 -17.60 7.42 18.25
C SER A 293 -17.69 7.68 19.76
N SER A 294 -18.10 6.66 20.52
CA SER A 294 -18.18 6.74 21.97
C SER A 294 -16.80 6.98 22.61
N CYS A 295 -15.74 6.41 22.02
CA CYS A 295 -14.37 6.66 22.46
C CYS A 295 -13.99 8.15 22.37
N THR A 296 -14.39 8.85 21.30
CA THR A 296 -14.11 10.29 21.15
C THR A 296 -14.79 11.12 22.24
N GLN A 297 -16.02 10.77 22.61
CA GLN A 297 -16.77 11.47 23.66
C GLN A 297 -16.12 11.30 25.03
N GLU A 298 -15.77 10.07 25.40
CA GLU A 298 -15.05 9.76 26.65
C GLU A 298 -13.70 10.49 26.72
N LEU A 299 -12.93 10.47 25.63
CA LEU A 299 -11.62 11.10 25.60
C LEU A 299 -11.68 12.63 25.61
N SER A 300 -12.78 13.23 25.14
CA SER A 300 -12.98 14.68 25.23
C SER A 300 -13.19 15.17 26.67
N ASN A 301 -13.69 14.29 27.56
CA ASN A 301 -13.91 14.59 28.97
C ASN A 301 -12.63 14.42 29.81
N VAL A 302 -11.66 13.65 29.31
CA VAL A 302 -10.40 13.38 29.99
C VAL A 302 -9.30 14.31 29.48
N SER A 303 -8.97 15.32 30.26
CA SER A 303 -7.88 16.26 29.96
C SER A 303 -6.52 15.61 30.27
N GLY A 304 -6.08 14.67 29.44
CA GLY A 304 -4.80 13.99 29.57
C GLY A 304 -4.52 13.08 28.38
N LYS A 305 -3.41 13.30 27.68
CA LYS A 305 -2.96 12.45 26.55
C LYS A 305 -2.16 11.23 27.03
N ASP A 306 -2.44 10.76 28.24
CA ASP A 306 -1.73 9.63 28.80
C ASP A 306 -2.09 8.36 28.00
N PRO A 307 -1.10 7.66 27.41
CA PRO A 307 -1.40 6.55 26.51
C PRO A 307 -2.23 5.45 27.18
N ASP A 308 -1.97 5.16 28.45
CA ASP A 308 -2.68 4.14 29.22
C ASP A 308 -4.17 4.48 29.37
N VAL A 309 -4.50 5.77 29.55
CA VAL A 309 -5.87 6.24 29.69
C VAL A 309 -6.61 6.19 28.36
N CYS A 310 -5.94 6.58 27.27
CA CYS A 310 -6.48 6.45 25.91
C CYS A 310 -6.83 4.98 25.59
N ILE A 311 -5.92 4.05 25.92
CA ILE A 311 -6.13 2.61 25.72
C ILE A 311 -7.34 2.14 26.53
N GLN A 312 -7.39 2.44 27.83
CA GLN A 312 -8.53 2.04 28.67
C GLN A 312 -9.87 2.61 28.20
N ALA A 313 -9.91 3.85 27.71
CA ALA A 313 -11.12 4.46 27.16
C ALA A 313 -11.62 3.70 25.92
N TYR A 314 -10.72 3.36 24.99
CA TYR A 314 -11.06 2.57 23.80
C TYR A 314 -11.54 1.15 24.17
N LEU A 315 -10.89 0.50 25.14
CA LEU A 315 -11.28 -0.84 25.60
C LEU A 315 -12.67 -0.90 26.23
N LYS A 316 -13.13 0.19 26.84
CA LYS A 316 -14.47 0.27 27.44
C LYS A 316 -15.58 0.51 26.40
N THR A 317 -15.25 1.14 25.28
CA THR A 317 -16.21 1.67 24.32
C THR A 317 -16.27 0.84 23.03
N ASP A 318 -15.24 0.95 22.19
CA ASP A 318 -15.30 0.55 20.77
C ASP A 318 -14.50 -0.73 20.44
N SER A 319 -13.75 -1.29 21.40
CA SER A 319 -12.89 -2.46 21.19
C SER A 319 -13.70 -3.76 20.97
N LYS A 320 -13.46 -4.45 19.85
CA LYS A 320 -14.11 -5.74 19.56
C LYS A 320 -13.45 -6.92 20.29
N LYS A 321 -12.14 -6.83 20.56
CA LYS A 321 -11.33 -7.88 21.20
C LYS A 321 -10.91 -7.51 22.62
N LYS A 322 -11.85 -6.96 23.40
CA LYS A 322 -11.61 -6.40 24.73
C LYS A 322 -10.81 -7.31 25.66
N SER A 323 -11.22 -8.57 25.81
CA SER A 323 -10.56 -9.53 26.71
C SER A 323 -9.09 -9.78 26.38
N GLN A 324 -8.74 -9.84 25.09
CA GLN A 324 -7.37 -10.05 24.64
C GLN A 324 -6.50 -8.83 24.93
N HIS A 325 -7.02 -7.63 24.67
CA HIS A 325 -6.32 -6.38 24.95
C HIS A 325 -6.11 -6.14 26.44
N GLU A 326 -7.13 -6.39 27.28
CA GLU A 326 -7.03 -6.23 28.74
C GLU A 326 -5.97 -7.17 29.34
N LEU A 327 -5.96 -8.43 28.90
CA LEU A 327 -4.97 -9.41 29.34
C LEU A 327 -3.55 -9.01 28.91
N SER A 328 -3.39 -8.57 27.66
CA SER A 328 -2.11 -8.09 27.14
C SER A 328 -1.62 -6.84 27.88
N LEU A 329 -2.50 -5.87 28.11
CA LEU A 329 -2.18 -4.63 28.82
C LEU A 329 -1.76 -4.92 30.27
N GLN A 330 -2.50 -5.77 30.98
CA GLN A 330 -2.16 -6.16 32.35
C GLN A 330 -0.79 -6.85 32.41
N ALA A 331 -0.51 -7.78 31.50
CA ALA A 331 0.78 -8.47 31.43
C ALA A 331 1.96 -7.50 31.24
N ILE A 332 1.80 -6.49 30.37
CA ILE A 332 2.82 -5.46 30.13
C ILE A 332 3.00 -4.55 31.34
N LEU A 333 1.91 -4.12 31.98
CA LEU A 333 1.98 -3.30 33.19
C LEU A 333 2.69 -4.02 34.33
N ASP A 334 2.41 -5.31 34.53
CA ASP A 334 3.06 -6.11 35.55
C ASP A 334 4.54 -6.37 35.23
N ALA A 335 4.88 -6.58 33.94
CA ALA A 335 6.28 -6.67 33.49
C ALA A 335 7.05 -5.35 33.73
N ARG A 336 6.43 -4.18 33.50
CA ARG A 336 7.02 -2.88 33.79
C ARG A 336 7.25 -2.68 35.29
N LYS A 337 6.28 -3.03 36.13
CA LYS A 337 6.43 -2.97 37.60
C LYS A 337 7.55 -3.88 38.09
N ALA A 338 7.67 -5.10 37.55
CA ALA A 338 8.77 -6.01 37.88
C ALA A 338 10.14 -5.43 37.50
N LYS A 339 10.28 -4.86 36.29
CA LYS A 339 11.50 -4.17 35.85
C LYS A 339 11.86 -2.98 36.74
N GLN A 340 10.88 -2.21 37.20
CA GLN A 340 11.12 -1.10 38.12
C GLN A 340 11.63 -1.59 39.48
N LYS A 341 11.01 -2.63 40.06
CA LYS A 341 11.44 -3.24 41.33
C LYS A 341 12.88 -3.75 41.28
N LEU A 342 13.27 -4.39 40.17
CA LEU A 342 14.65 -4.85 39.96
C LEU A 342 15.65 -3.68 39.94
N LYS A 343 15.34 -2.60 39.21
CA LYS A 343 16.20 -1.42 39.14
C LYS A 343 16.40 -0.76 40.51
N THR A 344 15.35 -0.73 41.34
CA THR A 344 15.42 -0.19 42.71
C THR A 344 16.14 -1.10 43.71
N GLN A 345 16.42 -2.36 43.37
CA GLN A 345 17.20 -3.29 44.22
C GLN A 345 18.68 -3.33 43.82
N THR A 346 19.01 -2.93 42.59
CA THR A 346 20.39 -2.85 42.09
C THR A 346 21.07 -1.49 42.33
N ASN A 347 20.30 -0.48 42.72
CA ASN A 347 20.79 0.81 43.22
C ASN A 347 20.64 0.84 44.74
#